data_AF-A0A3A5UUK4-F1
#
_entry.id   AF-A0A3A5UUK4-F1
#
_cell.length_a   1.000
_cell.length_b   1.000
_cell.length_c   1.000
_cell.angle_alpha   90.00
_cell.angle_beta   90.00
_cell.angle_gamma   90.00
#
_symmetry.space_group_name_H-M   'P 1'
#
loop_
_entity.id
_entity.type
_entity.pdbx_description
1 polymer ?
#
loop_
_entity_poly.entity_id
_entity_poly.type
_entity_poly.pdbx_seq_one_letter_code
_entity_poly.pdbx_strand_id
1 'polypeptide(L)'
;MTFFTLLRNIRIDKNHIQRTFGGVMSENDIAADTAESLGLNEMTVFAILGIILAGVAIRFLTMLVAPKILNRIIRSENIKRKTVKNSDKALGSAVGASVAYFLILQLIDSIQSGSDTFTMPEILQDILPNILQFIIAFALVIWAFRLVDVVQDVVEMLDDDGVTDGTDKTLISALESILRFFIIFIGAIFIADAVGFKLTSLIAGLGISGLALALAAKDTISNFFGALTVLLDRPFKVGDWVQVGSAEGEVIEINLRTTLIRTGIDTVITIPNANLVSTPVENYGKRRWRRWQTMLHFDINSNPDKVESFRDDVLKSIQENSATMNEDSSWCRVSDISATSVDVSINLYWDVQGGADERAEKEKFLLYIMQIARDHGLEFYDNRIRQQR
;
A
#
# COMPACT_ATOMS: atom_id res chain seq x y z
N MET A 1 -23.79 36.19 -30.82
CA MET A 1 -23.97 36.87 -32.12
C MET A 1 -22.80 36.43 -33.00
N THR A 2 -23.07 35.46 -33.86
CA THR A 2 -22.10 34.47 -34.35
C THR A 2 -21.31 34.96 -35.56
N PHE A 3 -20.03 34.61 -35.61
CA PHE A 3 -19.07 34.78 -36.71
C PHE A 3 -19.62 34.36 -38.10
N PHE A 4 -20.63 33.48 -38.11
CA PHE A 4 -21.39 33.05 -39.30
C PHE A 4 -22.25 34.15 -39.96
N THR A 5 -22.62 35.23 -39.27
CA THR A 5 -23.47 36.29 -39.83
C THR A 5 -22.67 37.30 -40.67
N LEU A 6 -21.36 37.45 -40.43
CA LEU A 6 -20.48 38.35 -41.18
C LEU A 6 -20.10 37.80 -42.57
N LEU A 7 -20.08 36.47 -42.74
CA LEU A 7 -19.76 35.83 -44.02
C LEU A 7 -20.91 35.80 -45.03
N ARG A 8 -22.14 36.20 -44.63
CA ARG A 8 -23.33 36.10 -45.50
C ARG A 8 -23.52 37.28 -46.46
N ASN A 9 -22.81 38.39 -46.29
CA ASN A 9 -23.03 39.62 -47.07
C ASN A 9 -21.94 40.01 -48.07
N ILE A 10 -20.89 39.19 -48.27
CA ILE A 10 -19.91 39.45 -49.32
C ILE A 10 -20.35 38.72 -50.59
N ARG A 11 -21.30 39.33 -51.32
CA ARG A 11 -21.68 38.89 -52.66
C ARG A 11 -20.60 39.36 -53.63
N ILE A 12 -19.55 38.56 -53.79
CA ILE A 12 -18.49 38.80 -54.77
C ILE A 12 -19.10 38.62 -56.18
N ASP A 13 -19.10 39.70 -56.95
CA ASP A 13 -19.53 39.72 -58.34
C ASP A 13 -18.55 38.92 -59.20
N LYS A 14 -18.91 37.66 -59.48
CA LYS A 14 -18.09 36.70 -60.24
C LYS A 14 -17.75 37.19 -61.66
N ASN A 15 -18.50 38.13 -62.22
CA ASN A 15 -18.27 38.61 -63.58
C ASN A 15 -17.17 39.68 -63.67
N HIS A 16 -16.81 40.32 -62.55
CA HIS A 16 -15.72 41.30 -62.52
C HIS A 16 -14.34 40.63 -62.35
N ILE A 17 -14.26 39.47 -61.69
CA ILE A 17 -12.98 38.74 -61.47
C ILE A 17 -12.51 38.04 -62.75
N GLN A 18 -13.43 37.47 -63.54
CA GLN A 18 -13.07 36.78 -64.79
C GLN A 18 -12.50 37.72 -65.89
N ARG A 19 -12.74 39.03 -65.82
CA ARG A 19 -12.20 39.99 -66.80
C ARG A 19 -10.84 40.58 -66.42
N THR A 20 -10.45 40.52 -65.15
CA THR A 20 -9.18 41.11 -64.67
C THR A 20 -8.06 40.08 -64.48
N PHE A 21 -8.39 38.80 -64.25
CA PHE A 21 -7.41 37.74 -64.01
C PHE A 21 -7.63 36.56 -64.96
N GLY A 22 -7.15 36.72 -66.19
CA GLY A 22 -7.01 35.64 -67.17
C GLY A 22 -5.79 34.77 -66.85
N GLY A 23 -5.91 33.92 -65.83
CA GLY A 23 -4.92 32.92 -65.48
C GLY A 23 -5.56 31.90 -64.54
N VAL A 24 -5.61 30.63 -64.94
CA VAL A 24 -6.07 29.54 -64.07
C VAL A 24 -5.01 29.37 -62.99
N MET A 25 -5.21 29.98 -61.82
CA MET A 25 -4.40 29.67 -60.62
C MET A 25 -4.59 28.20 -60.28
N SER A 26 -3.47 27.49 -60.16
CA SER A 26 -3.41 26.11 -59.70
C SER A 26 -3.82 26.04 -58.21
N GLU A 27 -4.28 24.88 -57.76
CA GLU A 27 -4.61 24.63 -56.33
C GLU A 27 -3.41 24.92 -55.41
N ASN A 28 -2.19 24.74 -55.93
CA ASN A 28 -0.94 25.10 -55.26
C ASN A 28 -0.73 26.61 -55.12
N ASP A 29 -1.18 27.41 -56.10
CA ASP A 29 -1.03 28.87 -56.09
C ASP A 29 -1.96 29.49 -55.03
N ILE A 30 -3.12 28.88 -54.80
CA ILE A 30 -4.08 29.31 -53.77
C ILE A 30 -3.57 29.00 -52.35
N ALA A 31 -2.93 27.85 -52.15
CA ALA A 31 -2.35 27.46 -50.87
C ALA A 31 -1.12 28.31 -50.51
N ALA A 32 -0.30 28.67 -51.49
CA ALA A 32 0.85 29.56 -51.31
C ALA A 32 0.42 30.99 -50.96
N ASP A 33 -0.53 31.56 -51.71
CA ASP A 33 -1.03 32.93 -51.51
C ASP A 33 -1.76 33.10 -50.15
N THR A 34 -2.46 32.04 -49.69
CA THR A 34 -3.07 32.02 -48.35
C THR A 34 -2.06 31.87 -47.21
N ALA A 35 -0.99 31.08 -47.38
CA ALA A 35 0.07 30.95 -46.38
C ALA A 35 0.91 32.23 -46.23
N GLU A 36 1.20 32.90 -47.34
CA GLU A 36 1.89 34.19 -47.35
C GLU A 36 1.03 35.28 -46.67
N SER A 37 -0.29 35.26 -46.89
CA SER A 37 -1.25 36.15 -46.18
C SER A 37 -1.32 35.90 -44.66
N LEU A 38 -0.95 34.69 -44.21
CA LEU A 38 -0.87 34.29 -42.81
C LEU A 38 0.53 34.52 -42.22
N GLY A 39 1.48 35.09 -42.97
CA GLY A 39 2.85 35.35 -42.51
C GLY A 39 3.74 34.10 -42.39
N LEU A 40 3.41 33.03 -43.11
CA LEU A 40 4.18 31.79 -43.18
C LEU A 40 4.97 31.72 -44.49
N ASN A 41 6.26 31.39 -44.42
CA ASN A 41 7.03 31.00 -45.61
C ASN A 41 6.74 29.54 -46.00
N GLU A 42 6.89 29.20 -47.28
CA GLU A 42 6.68 27.87 -47.87
C GLU A 42 7.42 26.78 -47.08
N MET A 43 8.67 27.03 -46.68
CA MET A 43 9.48 26.09 -45.89
C MET A 43 8.84 25.77 -44.53
N THR A 44 8.23 26.76 -43.87
CA THR A 44 7.51 26.57 -42.61
C THR A 44 6.26 25.71 -42.82
N VAL A 45 5.52 25.93 -43.90
CA VAL A 45 4.33 25.14 -44.24
C VAL A 45 4.70 23.68 -44.47
N PHE A 46 5.76 23.42 -45.24
CA PHE A 46 6.27 22.07 -45.46
C PHE A 46 6.73 21.41 -44.16
N ALA A 47 7.42 22.15 -43.28
CA ALA A 47 7.84 21.64 -41.97
C ALA A 47 6.63 21.23 -41.11
N ILE A 48 5.61 22.09 -41.00
CA ILE A 48 4.38 21.79 -40.22
C ILE A 48 3.66 20.57 -40.81
N LEU A 49 3.51 20.48 -42.13
CA LEU A 49 2.89 19.32 -42.79
C LEU A 49 3.70 18.05 -42.52
N GLY A 50 5.03 18.12 -42.59
CA GLY A 50 5.92 17.01 -42.25
C GLY A 50 5.77 16.56 -40.80
N ILE A 51 5.65 17.50 -39.86
CA ILE A 51 5.44 17.22 -38.43
C ILE A 51 4.07 16.57 -38.19
N ILE A 52 3.01 17.05 -38.85
CA ILE A 52 1.67 16.45 -38.76
C ILE A 52 1.70 15.02 -39.30
N LEU A 53 2.32 14.80 -40.46
CA LEU A 53 2.47 13.48 -41.06
C LEU A 53 3.28 12.54 -40.14
N ALA A 54 4.37 13.03 -39.55
CA ALA A 54 5.16 12.27 -38.59
C ALA A 54 4.32 11.90 -37.35
N GLY A 55 3.56 12.85 -36.79
CA GLY A 55 2.65 12.60 -35.67
C GLY A 55 1.57 11.56 -35.99
N VAL A 56 0.97 11.62 -37.19
CA VAL A 56 -0.03 10.65 -37.66
C VAL A 56 0.60 9.27 -37.89
N ALA A 57 1.80 9.21 -38.49
CA ALA A 57 2.53 7.98 -38.70
C ALA A 57 2.88 7.31 -37.36
N ILE A 58 3.35 8.08 -36.38
CA ILE A 58 3.66 7.61 -35.03
C ILE A 58 2.39 7.17 -34.31
N ARG A 59 1.29 7.90 -34.44
CA ARG A 59 -0.01 7.48 -33.91
C ARG A 59 -0.41 6.10 -34.44
N PHE A 60 -0.28 5.87 -35.75
CA PHE A 60 -0.60 4.59 -36.38
C PHE A 60 0.37 3.48 -35.92
N LEU A 61 1.67 3.78 -35.86
CA LEU A 61 2.68 2.86 -35.38
C LEU A 61 2.43 2.44 -33.92
N THR A 62 2.08 3.40 -33.05
CA THR A 62 1.69 3.13 -31.67
C THR A 62 0.42 2.28 -31.60
N MET A 63 -0.58 2.52 -32.44
CA MET A 63 -1.77 1.66 -32.50
C MET A 63 -1.45 0.23 -32.97
N LEU A 64 -0.42 0.03 -33.79
CA LEU A 64 0.02 -1.31 -34.21
C LEU A 64 0.85 -2.04 -33.13
N VAL A 65 1.65 -1.29 -32.39
CA VAL A 65 2.62 -1.85 -31.42
C VAL A 65 2.01 -2.00 -30.03
N ALA A 66 1.26 -1.00 -29.56
CA ALA A 66 0.71 -0.98 -28.19
C ALA A 66 -0.14 -2.22 -27.89
N PRO A 67 -1.05 -2.69 -28.77
CA PRO A 67 -1.78 -3.93 -28.54
C PRO A 67 -0.90 -5.15 -28.40
N LYS A 68 0.19 -5.25 -29.18
CA LYS A 68 1.12 -6.39 -29.13
C LYS A 68 1.86 -6.44 -27.79
N ILE A 69 2.25 -5.28 -27.26
CA ILE A 69 2.92 -5.18 -25.95
C ILE A 69 1.93 -5.47 -24.83
N LEU A 70 0.75 -4.83 -24.84
CA LEU A 70 -0.29 -5.08 -23.82
C LEU A 70 -0.72 -6.55 -23.79
N ASN A 71 -0.85 -7.19 -24.95
CA ASN A 71 -1.21 -8.61 -25.07
C ASN A 71 -0.16 -9.57 -24.47
N ARG A 72 1.08 -9.11 -24.29
CA ARG A 72 2.13 -9.90 -23.64
C ARG A 72 2.02 -9.86 -22.11
N ILE A 73 1.42 -8.79 -21.59
CA ILE A 73 1.25 -8.52 -20.16
C ILE A 73 -0.12 -9.05 -19.68
N ILE A 74 -1.18 -8.79 -20.46
CA ILE A 74 -2.55 -9.19 -20.14
C ILE A 74 -2.79 -10.61 -20.66
N ARG A 75 -2.92 -11.58 -19.74
CA ARG A 75 -3.09 -13.01 -20.11
C ARG A 75 -4.53 -13.39 -20.45
N SER A 76 -5.53 -12.67 -19.94
CA SER A 76 -6.97 -12.97 -20.13
C SER A 76 -7.52 -12.64 -21.52
N GLU A 77 -8.22 -13.57 -22.16
CA GLU A 77 -8.85 -13.41 -23.49
C GLU A 77 -9.97 -12.35 -23.50
N ASN A 78 -10.76 -12.25 -22.43
CA ASN A 78 -11.92 -11.34 -22.34
C ASN A 78 -11.49 -9.87 -22.20
N ILE A 79 -10.50 -9.63 -21.32
CA ILE A 79 -9.91 -8.30 -21.04
C ILE A 79 -9.15 -7.77 -22.27
N LYS A 80 -8.46 -8.67 -23.00
CA LYS A 80 -7.73 -8.36 -24.24
C LYS A 80 -8.62 -7.70 -25.29
N ARG A 81 -9.83 -8.23 -25.52
CA ARG A 81 -10.70 -7.75 -26.62
C ARG A 81 -11.32 -6.39 -26.35
N LYS A 82 -11.72 -6.12 -25.10
CA LYS A 82 -12.48 -4.92 -24.75
C LYS A 82 -11.57 -3.74 -24.44
N THR A 83 -10.44 -3.97 -23.79
CA THR A 83 -9.65 -2.85 -23.24
C THR A 83 -8.42 -2.50 -24.08
N VAL A 84 -7.73 -3.49 -24.65
CA VAL A 84 -6.57 -3.23 -25.53
C VAL A 84 -6.98 -2.55 -26.84
N LYS A 85 -8.10 -2.98 -27.43
CA LYS A 85 -8.63 -2.43 -28.70
C LYS A 85 -9.31 -1.07 -28.55
N ASN A 86 -9.68 -0.70 -27.33
CA ASN A 86 -10.29 0.60 -27.06
C ASN A 86 -9.22 1.60 -26.58
N SER A 87 -8.20 1.20 -25.83
CA SER A 87 -7.18 2.12 -25.29
C SER A 87 -6.12 2.56 -26.32
N ASP A 88 -5.81 1.72 -27.32
CA ASP A 88 -4.81 1.96 -28.37
C ASP A 88 -4.98 3.29 -29.11
N LYS A 89 -6.22 3.70 -29.39
CA LYS A 89 -6.51 4.96 -30.10
C LYS A 89 -6.16 6.18 -29.28
N ALA A 90 -6.47 6.16 -27.99
CA ALA A 90 -6.18 7.27 -27.08
C ALA A 90 -4.68 7.39 -26.84
N LEU A 91 -4.00 6.25 -26.60
CA LEU A 91 -2.55 6.21 -26.46
C LEU A 91 -1.82 6.65 -27.74
N GLY A 92 -2.27 6.16 -28.89
CA GLY A 92 -1.69 6.56 -30.18
C GLY A 92 -1.85 8.05 -30.45
N SER A 93 -3.02 8.63 -30.13
CA SER A 93 -3.23 10.08 -30.23
C SER A 93 -2.32 10.87 -29.28
N ALA A 94 -2.14 10.42 -28.03
CA ALA A 94 -1.24 11.05 -27.08
C ALA A 94 0.21 11.04 -27.57
N VAL A 95 0.75 9.86 -27.92
CA VAL A 95 2.13 9.71 -28.38
C VAL A 95 2.40 10.46 -29.68
N GLY A 96 1.48 10.38 -30.65
CA GLY A 96 1.60 11.12 -31.91
C GLY A 96 1.60 12.64 -31.69
N ALA A 97 0.71 13.15 -30.83
CA ALA A 97 0.68 14.56 -30.47
C ALA A 97 1.92 14.98 -29.66
N SER A 98 2.47 14.13 -28.80
CA SER A 98 3.72 14.41 -28.06
C SER A 98 4.92 14.58 -28.99
N VAL A 99 5.05 13.74 -30.02
CA VAL A 99 6.14 13.90 -31.00
C VAL A 99 5.92 15.13 -31.86
N ALA A 100 4.68 15.40 -32.29
CA ALA A 100 4.37 16.63 -33.00
C ALA A 100 4.69 17.87 -32.14
N TYR A 101 4.33 17.86 -30.86
CA TYR A 101 4.65 18.93 -29.91
C TYR A 101 6.15 19.16 -29.80
N PHE A 102 6.93 18.10 -29.59
CA PHE A 102 8.39 18.19 -29.50
C PHE A 102 9.01 18.77 -30.76
N LEU A 103 8.58 18.33 -31.96
CA LEU A 103 9.10 18.85 -33.22
C LEU A 103 8.66 20.30 -33.48
N ILE A 104 7.45 20.69 -33.06
CA ILE A 104 7.00 22.09 -33.11
C ILE A 104 7.86 22.98 -32.20
N LEU A 105 8.21 22.52 -31.00
CA LEU A 105 9.12 23.27 -30.13
C LEU A 105 10.51 23.45 -30.76
N GLN A 106 11.05 22.39 -31.39
CA GLN A 106 12.32 22.50 -32.12
C GLN A 106 12.23 23.47 -33.31
N LEU A 107 11.10 23.47 -34.04
CA LEU A 107 10.86 24.41 -35.12
C LEU A 107 10.81 25.86 -34.60
N ILE A 108 10.07 26.12 -33.52
CA ILE A 108 9.98 27.44 -32.89
C ILE A 108 11.36 27.91 -32.41
N ASP A 109 12.13 27.04 -31.75
CA ASP A 109 13.49 27.34 -31.29
C ASP A 109 14.42 27.72 -32.46
N SER A 110 14.28 27.04 -33.61
CA SER A 110 15.04 27.36 -34.83
C SER A 110 14.68 28.74 -35.41
N ILE A 111 13.41 29.16 -35.31
CA ILE A 111 12.96 30.50 -35.73
C ILE A 111 13.55 31.56 -34.79
N GLN A 112 13.45 31.34 -33.48
CA GLN A 112 13.94 32.28 -32.45
C GLN A 112 15.47 32.42 -32.46
N SER A 113 16.19 31.38 -32.86
CA SER A 113 17.65 31.39 -33.03
C SER A 113 18.13 32.21 -34.24
N GLY A 114 17.22 32.86 -34.98
CA GLY A 114 17.55 33.78 -36.08
C GLY A 114 17.78 33.10 -37.42
N SER A 115 17.16 31.94 -37.66
CA SER A 115 17.20 31.33 -38.99
C SER A 115 16.20 32.01 -39.94
N ASP A 116 16.67 32.56 -41.05
CA ASP A 116 15.81 33.12 -42.10
C ASP A 116 15.05 32.03 -42.89
N THR A 117 15.33 30.76 -42.61
CA THR A 117 14.74 29.59 -43.30
C THR A 117 13.28 29.38 -42.93
N PHE A 118 12.89 29.72 -41.70
CA PHE A 118 11.54 29.50 -41.19
C PHE A 118 10.98 30.79 -40.64
N THR A 119 9.75 31.12 -41.02
CA THR A 119 9.01 32.27 -40.49
C THR A 119 7.60 31.84 -40.11
N MET A 120 7.16 32.25 -38.92
CA MET A 120 5.84 31.99 -38.36
C MET A 120 5.39 33.16 -37.49
N PRO A 121 4.12 33.61 -37.56
CA PRO A 121 3.60 34.64 -36.67
C PRO A 121 3.69 34.22 -35.20
N GLU A 122 3.97 35.17 -34.31
CA GLU A 122 4.04 34.94 -32.85
C GLU A 122 2.78 34.24 -32.31
N ILE A 123 1.61 34.61 -32.81
CA ILE A 123 0.32 34.01 -32.44
C ILE A 123 0.31 32.49 -32.69
N LEU A 124 0.88 32.01 -33.80
CA LEU A 124 0.96 30.58 -34.09
C LEU A 124 2.01 29.88 -33.23
N GLN A 125 3.12 30.57 -32.90
CA GLN A 125 4.16 30.05 -32.01
C GLN A 125 3.60 29.78 -30.60
N ASP A 126 2.65 30.59 -30.14
CA ASP A 126 2.00 30.41 -28.83
C ASP A 126 0.84 29.40 -28.88
N ILE A 127 -0.03 29.47 -29.90
CA ILE A 127 -1.25 28.66 -29.96
C ILE A 127 -0.95 27.19 -30.29
N LEU A 128 -0.03 26.93 -31.21
CA LEU A 128 0.18 25.57 -31.74
C LEU A 128 0.71 24.59 -30.68
N PRO A 129 1.72 24.93 -29.84
CA PRO A 129 2.15 24.09 -28.73
C PRO A 129 1.03 23.85 -27.71
N ASN A 130 0.27 24.89 -27.36
CA ASN A 130 -0.83 24.80 -26.39
C ASN A 130 -1.96 23.86 -26.85
N ILE A 131 -2.34 23.93 -28.13
CA ILE A 131 -3.32 23.00 -28.73
C ILE A 131 -2.80 21.56 -28.66
N LEU A 132 -1.54 21.32 -29.01
CA LEU A 132 -0.94 19.99 -28.95
C LEU A 132 -0.86 19.47 -27.51
N GLN A 133 -0.45 20.32 -26.56
CA GLN A 133 -0.43 19.99 -25.13
C GLN A 133 -1.84 19.63 -24.63
N PHE A 134 -2.88 20.37 -25.04
CA PHE A 134 -4.27 20.05 -24.71
C PHE A 134 -4.69 18.69 -25.29
N ILE A 135 -4.35 18.41 -26.56
CA ILE A 135 -4.65 17.11 -27.20
C ILE A 135 -3.95 15.97 -26.45
N ILE A 136 -2.69 16.15 -26.05
CA ILE A 136 -1.94 15.17 -25.27
C ILE A 136 -2.63 14.92 -23.93
N ALA A 137 -2.88 15.98 -23.16
CA ALA A 137 -3.52 15.87 -21.85
C ALA A 137 -4.89 15.19 -21.93
N PHE A 138 -5.73 15.61 -22.88
CA PHE A 138 -7.05 15.04 -23.09
C PHE A 138 -6.99 13.56 -23.54
N ALA A 139 -6.08 13.22 -24.45
CA ALA A 139 -5.87 11.85 -24.89
C ALA A 139 -5.34 10.94 -23.77
N LEU A 140 -4.43 11.45 -22.92
CA LEU A 140 -3.94 10.74 -21.74
C LEU A 140 -5.02 10.51 -20.70
N VAL A 141 -5.91 11.48 -20.47
CA VAL A 141 -7.06 11.32 -19.56
C VAL A 141 -7.99 10.22 -20.06
N ILE A 142 -8.38 10.25 -21.34
CA ILE A 142 -9.23 9.20 -21.93
C ILE A 142 -8.53 7.84 -21.85
N TRP A 143 -7.23 7.80 -22.13
CA TRP A 143 -6.45 6.57 -22.04
C TRP A 143 -6.42 6.02 -20.62
N ALA A 144 -6.11 6.85 -19.63
CA ALA A 144 -6.08 6.48 -18.22
C ALA A 144 -7.46 6.01 -17.72
N PHE A 145 -8.54 6.67 -18.13
CA PHE A 145 -9.90 6.23 -17.83
C PHE A 145 -10.19 4.82 -18.30
N ARG A 146 -9.78 4.50 -19.54
CA ARG A 146 -9.93 3.15 -20.11
C ARG A 146 -9.07 2.10 -19.40
N LEU A 147 -7.99 2.51 -18.73
CA LEU A 147 -7.20 1.60 -17.91
C LEU A 147 -7.87 1.26 -16.58
N VAL A 148 -8.70 2.16 -16.02
CA VAL A 148 -9.43 1.84 -14.77
C VAL A 148 -10.39 0.68 -14.99
N ASP A 149 -11.04 0.62 -16.15
CA ASP A 149 -11.94 -0.48 -16.50
C ASP A 149 -11.21 -1.85 -16.51
N VAL A 150 -9.88 -1.89 -16.64
CA VAL A 150 -9.07 -3.12 -16.52
C VAL A 150 -9.11 -3.69 -15.10
N VAL A 151 -9.25 -2.84 -14.08
CA VAL A 151 -9.22 -3.28 -12.68
C VAL A 151 -10.38 -4.23 -12.40
N GLN A 152 -11.58 -3.88 -12.85
CA GLN A 152 -12.76 -4.75 -12.71
C GLN A 152 -12.56 -6.07 -13.45
N ASP A 153 -12.15 -5.98 -14.70
CA ASP A 153 -11.85 -7.10 -15.60
C ASP A 153 -10.83 -8.09 -14.98
N VAL A 154 -9.79 -7.59 -14.31
CA VAL A 154 -8.75 -8.41 -13.65
C VAL A 154 -9.29 -9.08 -12.39
N VAL A 155 -10.10 -8.38 -11.59
CA VAL A 155 -10.64 -8.95 -10.37
C VAL A 155 -11.69 -10.02 -10.67
N GLU A 156 -12.57 -9.80 -11.66
CA GLU A 156 -13.52 -10.81 -12.14
C GLU A 156 -12.83 -12.07 -12.68
N MET A 157 -11.58 -11.97 -13.15
CA MET A 157 -10.80 -13.12 -13.60
C MET A 157 -10.15 -13.90 -12.44
N LEU A 158 -9.79 -13.22 -11.35
CA LEU A 158 -9.18 -13.85 -10.16
C LEU A 158 -10.24 -14.50 -9.26
N ASP A 159 -11.51 -14.14 -9.45
CA ASP A 159 -12.68 -14.72 -8.80
C ASP A 159 -13.03 -16.09 -9.43
N ASP A 160 -12.27 -17.13 -9.09
CA ASP A 160 -12.39 -18.48 -9.67
C ASP A 160 -13.60 -19.28 -9.11
N ASP A 161 -14.22 -18.82 -8.01
CA ASP A 161 -15.35 -19.49 -7.35
C ASP A 161 -16.72 -18.83 -7.64
N GLY A 162 -16.73 -17.65 -8.28
CA GLY A 162 -17.95 -16.89 -8.58
C GLY A 162 -18.70 -16.38 -7.33
N VAL A 163 -18.04 -16.42 -6.17
CA VAL A 163 -18.56 -15.94 -4.88
C VAL A 163 -17.87 -14.62 -4.52
N THR A 164 -17.77 -13.69 -5.47
CA THR A 164 -17.53 -12.29 -5.12
C THR A 164 -18.66 -11.81 -4.22
N ASP A 165 -18.37 -11.80 -2.92
CA ASP A 165 -19.25 -11.28 -1.88
C ASP A 165 -19.63 -9.83 -2.22
N GLY A 166 -20.82 -9.40 -1.80
CA GLY A 166 -21.29 -8.02 -2.05
C GLY A 166 -20.28 -6.97 -1.56
N THR A 167 -19.49 -7.34 -0.56
CA THR A 167 -18.40 -6.56 0.02
C THR A 167 -17.26 -6.29 -0.97
N ASP A 168 -16.78 -7.30 -1.69
CA ASP A 168 -15.64 -7.17 -2.62
C ASP A 168 -16.01 -6.32 -3.83
N LYS A 169 -17.21 -6.53 -4.38
CA LYS A 169 -17.75 -5.68 -5.46
C LYS A 169 -17.84 -4.21 -5.04
N THR A 170 -18.23 -3.95 -3.79
CA THR A 170 -18.30 -2.59 -3.25
C THR A 170 -16.91 -1.98 -3.10
N LEU A 171 -15.91 -2.75 -2.64
CA LEU A 171 -14.52 -2.29 -2.53
C LEU A 171 -13.91 -1.97 -3.90
N ILE A 172 -14.12 -2.83 -4.90
CA ILE A 172 -13.64 -2.61 -6.28
C ILE A 172 -14.27 -1.35 -6.86
N SER A 173 -15.59 -1.17 -6.72
CA SER A 173 -16.29 0.02 -7.20
C SER A 173 -15.83 1.30 -6.50
N ALA A 174 -15.56 1.23 -5.19
CA ALA A 174 -14.99 2.36 -4.44
C ALA A 174 -13.58 2.71 -4.94
N LEU A 175 -12.72 1.71 -5.16
CA LEU A 175 -11.37 1.89 -5.69
C LEU A 175 -11.40 2.51 -7.09
N GLU A 176 -12.29 2.03 -7.96
CA GLU A 176 -12.51 2.59 -9.29
C GLU A 176 -12.95 4.05 -9.22
N SER A 177 -13.91 4.36 -8.34
CA SER A 177 -14.39 5.73 -8.15
C SER A 177 -13.27 6.67 -7.70
N ILE A 178 -12.41 6.21 -6.79
CA ILE A 178 -11.23 6.94 -6.31
C ILE A 178 -10.23 7.15 -7.47
N LEU A 179 -9.90 6.11 -8.23
CA LEU A 179 -8.98 6.21 -9.37
C LEU A 179 -9.51 7.18 -10.44
N ARG A 180 -10.79 7.07 -10.81
CA ARG A 180 -11.45 7.97 -11.77
C ARG A 180 -11.42 9.41 -11.28
N PHE A 181 -11.67 9.65 -9.98
CA PHE A 181 -11.55 10.97 -9.38
C PHE A 181 -10.14 11.54 -9.55
N PHE A 182 -9.09 10.77 -9.21
CA PHE A 182 -7.71 11.22 -9.37
C PHE A 182 -7.33 11.46 -10.83
N ILE A 183 -7.80 10.64 -11.77
CA ILE A 183 -7.55 10.83 -13.21
C ILE A 183 -8.20 12.13 -13.72
N ILE A 184 -9.46 12.40 -13.35
CA ILE A 184 -10.11 13.67 -13.70
C ILE A 184 -9.34 14.83 -13.08
N PHE A 185 -9.01 14.72 -11.79
CA PHE A 185 -8.39 15.77 -11.04
C PHE A 185 -7.01 16.15 -11.62
N ILE A 186 -6.13 15.17 -11.82
CA ILE A 186 -4.82 15.36 -12.44
C ILE A 186 -4.97 15.81 -13.89
N GLY A 187 -5.91 15.21 -14.63
CA GLY A 187 -6.23 15.59 -16.00
C GLY A 187 -6.65 17.07 -16.14
N ALA A 188 -7.51 17.54 -15.24
CA ALA A 188 -7.96 18.92 -15.21
C ALA A 188 -6.81 19.90 -14.95
N ILE A 189 -5.82 19.51 -14.13
CA ILE A 189 -4.61 20.30 -13.89
C ILE A 189 -3.81 20.48 -15.19
N PHE A 190 -3.53 19.38 -15.91
CA PHE A 190 -2.80 19.43 -17.19
C PHE A 190 -3.56 20.18 -18.28
N ILE A 191 -4.88 20.04 -18.32
CA ILE A 191 -5.72 20.78 -19.27
C ILE A 191 -5.73 22.28 -18.94
N ALA A 192 -5.80 22.65 -17.66
CA ALA A 192 -5.74 24.05 -17.25
C ALA A 192 -4.39 24.69 -17.63
N ASP A 193 -3.28 23.97 -17.44
CA ASP A 193 -1.95 24.40 -17.87
C ASP A 193 -1.89 24.66 -19.39
N ALA A 194 -2.44 23.74 -20.20
CA ALA A 194 -2.51 23.90 -21.66
C ALA A 194 -3.37 25.09 -22.12
N VAL A 195 -4.29 25.59 -21.29
CA VAL A 195 -5.13 26.77 -21.58
C VAL A 195 -4.47 28.06 -21.05
N GLY A 196 -3.27 27.97 -20.46
CA GLY A 196 -2.48 29.11 -19.98
C GLY A 196 -2.77 29.52 -18.53
N PHE A 197 -3.43 28.67 -17.74
CA PHE A 197 -3.53 28.89 -16.30
C PHE A 197 -2.18 28.68 -15.63
N LYS A 198 -1.80 29.58 -14.71
CA LYS A 198 -0.55 29.46 -13.95
C LYS A 198 -0.62 28.28 -12.99
N LEU A 199 0.03 27.18 -13.37
CA LEU A 199 0.12 25.96 -12.58
C LEU A 199 0.70 26.21 -11.16
N THR A 200 1.58 27.19 -11.00
CA THR A 200 2.19 27.56 -9.70
C THR A 200 1.15 27.88 -8.62
N SER A 201 0.09 28.64 -8.96
CA SER A 201 -0.96 29.00 -8.00
C SER A 201 -1.80 27.80 -7.61
N LEU A 202 -2.05 26.89 -8.56
CA LEU A 202 -2.80 25.66 -8.32
C LEU A 202 -1.99 24.71 -7.43
N ILE A 203 -0.73 24.45 -7.78
CA ILE A 203 0.19 23.63 -6.97
C ILE A 203 0.33 24.19 -5.54
N ALA A 204 0.43 25.51 -5.37
CA ALA A 204 0.51 26.12 -4.05
C ALA A 204 -0.73 25.82 -3.18
N GLY A 205 -1.95 25.91 -3.74
CA GLY A 205 -3.19 25.54 -3.03
C GLY A 205 -3.33 24.04 -2.78
N LEU A 206 -2.83 23.22 -3.72
CA LEU A 206 -2.79 21.76 -3.57
C LEU A 206 -1.82 21.31 -2.49
N GLY A 207 -0.71 22.02 -2.26
CA GLY A 207 0.24 21.70 -1.20
C GLY A 207 -0.41 21.71 0.19
N ILE A 208 -1.21 22.74 0.49
CA ILE A 208 -1.92 22.87 1.77
C ILE A 208 -3.00 21.80 1.90
N SER A 209 -3.81 21.60 0.85
CA SER A 209 -4.89 20.61 0.83
C SER A 209 -4.35 19.17 0.90
N GLY A 210 -3.22 18.92 0.24
CA GLY A 210 -2.52 17.63 0.24
C GLY A 210 -1.94 17.31 1.61
N LEU A 211 -1.41 18.29 2.34
CA LEU A 211 -0.97 18.09 3.72
C LEU A 211 -2.14 17.70 4.63
N ALA A 212 -3.28 18.37 4.51
CA ALA A 212 -4.48 18.04 5.28
C ALA A 212 -4.96 16.60 4.98
N LEU A 213 -4.98 16.22 3.70
CA LEU A 213 -5.34 14.86 3.28
C LEU A 213 -4.32 13.82 3.79
N ALA A 214 -3.03 14.11 3.75
CA ALA A 214 -1.98 13.22 4.25
C ALA A 214 -2.10 13.00 5.77
N LEU A 215 -2.41 14.05 6.53
CA LEU A 215 -2.68 13.95 7.96
C LEU A 215 -3.93 13.10 8.25
N ALA A 216 -5.00 13.26 7.46
CA ALA A 216 -6.21 12.46 7.57
C ALA A 216 -5.97 10.97 7.21
N ALA A 217 -5.10 10.69 6.23
CA ALA A 217 -4.78 9.34 5.79
C ALA A 217 -3.71 8.64 6.65
N LYS A 218 -3.03 9.37 7.54
CA LYS A 218 -1.88 8.91 8.33
C LYS A 218 -2.12 7.57 9.02
N ASP A 219 -3.28 7.39 9.67
CA ASP A 219 -3.57 6.19 10.44
C ASP A 219 -3.79 4.97 9.54
N THR A 220 -4.40 5.16 8.37
CA THR A 220 -4.59 4.09 7.38
C THR A 220 -3.25 3.60 6.85
N ILE A 221 -2.37 4.54 6.49
CA ILE A 221 -1.02 4.24 5.98
C ILE A 221 -0.18 3.57 7.07
N SER A 222 -0.24 4.07 8.31
CA SER A 222 0.50 3.50 9.44
C SER A 222 0.10 2.06 9.73
N ASN A 223 -1.19 1.73 9.66
CA ASN A 223 -1.65 0.35 9.85
C ASN A 223 -1.24 -0.58 8.71
N PHE A 224 -1.24 -0.09 7.46
CA PHE A 224 -0.76 -0.87 6.32
C PHE A 224 0.73 -1.23 6.48
N PHE A 225 1.58 -0.25 6.79
CA PHE A 225 2.99 -0.51 7.06
C PHE A 225 3.18 -1.38 8.31
N GLY A 226 2.33 -1.22 9.33
CA GLY A 226 2.32 -2.10 10.49
C GLY A 226 2.09 -3.56 10.12
N ALA A 227 1.11 -3.83 9.25
CA ALA A 227 0.83 -5.18 8.75
C ALA A 227 2.03 -5.76 7.99
N LEU A 228 2.61 -4.95 7.10
CA LEU A 228 3.76 -5.33 6.30
C LEU A 228 4.97 -5.68 7.17
N THR A 229 5.27 -4.87 8.19
CA THR A 229 6.35 -5.15 9.14
C THR A 229 6.12 -6.44 9.92
N VAL A 230 4.89 -6.69 10.40
CA VAL A 230 4.56 -7.96 11.09
C VAL A 230 4.80 -9.16 10.16
N LEU A 231 4.44 -9.05 8.87
CA LEU A 231 4.63 -10.13 7.90
C LEU A 231 6.11 -10.39 7.53
N LEU A 232 6.92 -9.34 7.46
CA LEU A 232 8.35 -9.43 7.12
C LEU A 232 9.18 -9.90 8.32
N ASP A 233 9.03 -9.26 9.48
CA ASP A 233 9.87 -9.51 10.66
C ASP A 233 9.37 -10.73 11.45
N ARG A 234 8.10 -11.10 11.29
CA ARG A 234 7.44 -12.23 11.94
C ARG A 234 7.72 -12.31 13.45
N PRO A 235 7.47 -11.24 14.22
CA PRO A 235 7.59 -11.28 15.68
C PRO A 235 6.70 -12.37 16.28
N PHE A 236 5.54 -12.62 15.66
CA PHE A 236 4.60 -13.70 15.92
C PHE A 236 3.96 -14.19 14.61
N LYS A 237 3.27 -15.32 14.69
CA LYS A 237 2.46 -15.89 13.59
C LYS A 237 1.04 -16.19 14.08
N VAL A 238 0.14 -16.44 13.13
CA VAL A 238 -1.19 -16.99 13.43
C VAL A 238 -1.04 -18.30 14.23
N GLY A 239 -1.81 -18.41 15.31
CA GLY A 239 -1.76 -19.50 16.29
C GLY A 239 -0.78 -19.28 17.46
N ASP A 240 0.07 -18.26 17.43
CA ASP A 240 0.90 -17.92 18.60
C ASP A 240 0.04 -17.27 19.69
N TRP A 241 0.28 -17.66 20.95
CA TRP A 241 -0.24 -16.93 22.12
C TRP A 241 0.66 -15.73 22.37
N VAL A 242 0.09 -14.53 22.41
CA VAL A 242 0.83 -13.26 22.53
C VAL A 242 0.20 -12.36 23.58
N GLN A 243 1.01 -11.47 24.16
CA GLN A 243 0.56 -10.35 24.98
C GLN A 243 1.07 -9.04 24.40
N VAL A 244 0.15 -8.11 24.20
CA VAL A 244 0.40 -6.76 23.68
C VAL A 244 -0.30 -5.75 24.58
N GLY A 245 0.49 -5.05 25.42
CA GLY A 245 -0.07 -4.16 26.43
C GLY A 245 -1.00 -4.93 27.39
N SER A 246 -2.28 -4.56 27.44
CA SER A 246 -3.30 -5.23 28.26
C SER A 246 -4.05 -6.36 27.53
N ALA A 247 -3.82 -6.55 26.24
CA ALA A 247 -4.46 -7.60 25.46
C ALA A 247 -3.60 -8.87 25.48
N GLU A 248 -4.20 -10.01 25.83
CA GLU A 248 -3.53 -11.32 25.84
C GLU A 248 -4.44 -12.35 25.17
N GLY A 249 -3.87 -13.17 24.28
CA GLY A 249 -4.59 -14.25 23.63
C GLY A 249 -3.87 -14.84 22.42
N GLU A 250 -4.57 -15.71 21.70
CA GLU A 250 -4.10 -16.36 20.47
C GLU A 250 -4.34 -15.50 19.23
N VAL A 251 -3.33 -15.36 18.36
CA VAL A 251 -3.49 -14.65 17.09
C VAL A 251 -4.34 -15.49 16.12
N ILE A 252 -5.53 -15.01 15.78
CA ILE A 252 -6.45 -15.69 14.85
C ILE A 252 -6.08 -15.36 13.40
N GLU A 253 -5.92 -14.06 13.12
CA GLU A 253 -5.78 -13.55 11.75
C GLU A 253 -5.08 -12.19 11.76
N ILE A 254 -4.25 -11.96 10.74
CA ILE A 254 -3.59 -10.67 10.49
C ILE A 254 -4.20 -10.09 9.21
N ASN A 255 -5.08 -9.09 9.37
CA ASN A 255 -5.70 -8.36 8.26
C ASN A 255 -4.87 -7.14 7.87
N LEU A 256 -5.25 -6.45 6.78
CA LEU A 256 -4.52 -5.27 6.28
C LEU A 256 -4.40 -4.13 7.30
N ARG A 257 -5.44 -3.90 8.11
CA ARG A 257 -5.47 -2.81 9.11
C ARG A 257 -5.31 -3.29 10.55
N THR A 258 -5.76 -4.50 10.84
CA THR A 258 -5.93 -5.00 12.20
C THR A 258 -5.49 -6.44 12.33
N THR A 259 -5.07 -6.84 13.52
CA THR A 259 -4.86 -8.23 13.90
C THR A 259 -5.92 -8.62 14.93
N LEU A 260 -6.49 -9.81 14.75
CA LEU A 260 -7.51 -10.37 15.63
C LEU A 260 -6.86 -11.32 16.62
N ILE A 261 -7.13 -11.11 17.91
CA ILE A 261 -6.60 -11.92 19.01
C ILE A 261 -7.77 -12.53 19.79
N ARG A 262 -7.77 -13.84 19.98
CA ARG A 262 -8.74 -14.59 20.78
C ARG A 262 -8.28 -14.70 22.23
N THR A 263 -9.04 -14.15 23.16
CA THR A 263 -8.71 -14.23 24.59
C THR A 263 -8.97 -15.63 25.14
N GLY A 264 -8.45 -15.91 26.35
CA GLY A 264 -8.71 -17.16 27.06
C GLY A 264 -10.18 -17.40 27.45
N ILE A 265 -11.05 -16.39 27.32
CA ILE A 265 -12.51 -16.53 27.51
C ILE A 265 -13.28 -16.56 26.18
N ASP A 266 -12.57 -16.83 25.07
CA ASP A 266 -13.11 -16.96 23.71
C ASP A 266 -13.76 -15.67 23.14
N THR A 267 -13.31 -14.50 23.62
CA THR A 267 -13.69 -13.20 23.02
C THR A 267 -12.62 -12.74 22.03
N VAL A 268 -13.00 -11.89 21.06
CA VAL A 268 -12.06 -11.37 20.04
C VAL A 268 -11.71 -9.92 20.34
N ILE A 269 -10.42 -9.66 20.51
CA ILE A 269 -9.83 -8.32 20.58
C ILE A 269 -9.30 -7.95 19.20
N THR A 270 -9.66 -6.78 18.71
CA THR A 270 -9.15 -6.23 17.44
C THR A 270 -8.09 -5.17 17.73
N ILE A 271 -6.86 -5.41 17.28
CA ILE A 271 -5.73 -4.49 17.52
C ILE A 271 -5.30 -3.87 16.18
N PRO A 272 -5.19 -2.53 16.06
CA PRO A 272 -4.59 -1.89 14.91
C PRO A 272 -3.14 -2.34 14.70
N ASN A 273 -2.76 -2.68 13.47
CA ASN A 273 -1.42 -3.19 13.18
C ASN A 273 -0.31 -2.16 13.51
N ALA A 274 -0.60 -0.86 13.42
CA ALA A 274 0.32 0.18 13.84
C ALA A 274 0.71 0.05 15.33
N ASN A 275 -0.23 -0.39 16.18
CA ASN A 275 0.03 -0.59 17.60
C ASN A 275 1.00 -1.74 17.85
N LEU A 276 0.87 -2.84 17.09
CA LEU A 276 1.69 -4.05 17.23
C LEU A 276 3.18 -3.80 16.93
N VAL A 277 3.48 -2.83 16.07
CA VAL A 277 4.86 -2.46 15.73
C VAL A 277 5.41 -1.40 16.69
N SER A 278 4.54 -0.59 17.30
CA SER A 278 4.93 0.47 18.23
C SER A 278 5.04 0.03 19.69
N THR A 279 4.46 -1.11 20.05
CA THR A 279 4.37 -1.61 21.43
C THR A 279 5.14 -2.94 21.55
N PRO A 280 5.86 -3.19 22.66
CA PRO A 280 6.47 -4.50 22.89
C PRO A 280 5.43 -5.63 22.83
N VAL A 281 5.80 -6.72 22.14
CA VAL A 281 4.97 -7.92 22.03
C VAL A 281 5.69 -9.07 22.70
N GLU A 282 5.09 -9.62 23.75
CA GLU A 282 5.55 -10.87 24.34
C GLU A 282 4.95 -12.04 23.55
N ASN A 283 5.80 -12.85 22.94
CA ASN A 283 5.36 -14.04 22.21
C ASN A 283 5.60 -15.30 23.05
N TYR A 284 4.52 -15.85 23.58
CA TYR A 284 4.54 -17.05 24.39
C TYR A 284 4.65 -18.34 23.58
N GLY A 285 4.30 -18.31 22.29
CA GLY A 285 4.52 -19.40 21.34
C GLY A 285 6.00 -19.65 21.02
N LYS A 286 6.88 -18.67 21.27
CA LYS A 286 8.34 -18.79 21.10
C LYS A 286 9.10 -19.15 22.38
N ARG A 287 8.41 -19.51 23.47
CA ARG A 287 9.06 -19.92 24.73
C ARG A 287 9.92 -21.18 24.51
N ARG A 288 11.15 -21.17 25.04
CA ARG A 288 12.04 -22.35 25.07
C ARG A 288 11.74 -23.30 26.22
N TRP A 289 11.19 -22.77 27.31
CA TRP A 289 10.84 -23.47 28.53
C TRP A 289 9.86 -22.62 29.32
N ARG A 290 9.16 -23.21 30.28
CA ARG A 290 8.21 -22.52 31.16
C ARG A 290 8.78 -22.44 32.56
N ARG A 291 9.13 -21.22 33.00
CA ARG A 291 9.65 -20.98 34.34
C ARG A 291 8.51 -21.07 35.35
N TRP A 292 8.66 -21.91 36.36
CA TRP A 292 7.78 -21.93 37.51
C TRP A 292 8.56 -21.64 38.79
N GLN A 293 8.02 -20.72 39.59
CA GLN A 293 8.58 -20.33 40.88
C GLN A 293 7.49 -20.42 41.93
N THR A 294 7.82 -21.00 43.08
CA THR A 294 6.93 -21.07 44.24
C THR A 294 7.73 -20.89 45.52
N MET A 295 7.05 -20.53 46.60
CA MET A 295 7.61 -20.45 47.94
C MET A 295 6.81 -21.39 48.84
N LEU A 296 7.53 -22.19 49.63
CA LEU A 296 6.97 -23.09 50.64
C LEU A 296 7.28 -22.50 52.01
N HIS A 297 6.30 -22.52 52.89
CA HIS A 297 6.42 -21.99 54.25
C HIS A 297 6.38 -23.16 55.23
N PHE A 298 7.46 -23.36 55.97
CA PHE A 298 7.54 -24.37 57.04
C PHE A 298 7.42 -23.71 58.41
N ASP A 299 7.05 -24.46 59.45
CA ASP A 299 7.00 -23.94 60.82
C ASP A 299 8.35 -23.34 61.23
N ILE A 300 8.34 -22.21 61.93
CA ILE A 300 9.56 -21.51 62.38
C ILE A 300 10.46 -22.37 63.29
N ASN A 301 9.88 -23.35 63.97
CA ASN A 301 10.60 -24.27 64.85
C ASN A 301 11.10 -25.52 64.11
N SER A 302 10.95 -25.57 62.79
CA SER A 302 11.48 -26.67 61.97
C SER A 302 12.99 -26.79 62.17
N ASN A 303 13.46 -28.03 62.32
CA ASN A 303 14.89 -28.28 62.47
C ASN A 303 15.64 -27.88 61.19
N PRO A 304 16.66 -27.00 61.26
CA PRO A 304 17.46 -26.58 60.10
C PRO A 304 18.04 -27.74 59.27
N ASP A 305 18.52 -28.81 59.92
CA ASP A 305 19.14 -29.96 59.24
C ASP A 305 18.12 -30.70 58.36
N LYS A 306 16.86 -30.76 58.82
CA LYS A 306 15.76 -31.37 58.07
C LYS A 306 15.33 -30.50 56.89
N VAL A 307 15.33 -29.17 57.07
CA VAL A 307 15.03 -28.22 55.99
C VAL A 307 16.12 -28.27 54.92
N GLU A 308 17.38 -28.40 55.30
CA GLU A 308 18.49 -28.62 54.37
C GLU A 308 18.34 -29.93 53.60
N SER A 309 18.08 -31.04 54.29
CA SER A 309 17.87 -32.36 53.66
C SER A 309 16.68 -32.35 52.69
N PHE A 310 15.56 -31.75 53.09
CA PHE A 310 14.39 -31.55 52.21
C PHE A 310 14.75 -30.75 50.96
N ARG A 311 15.51 -29.65 51.12
CA ARG A 311 15.91 -28.79 50.00
C ARG A 311 16.78 -29.55 49.01
N ASP A 312 17.72 -30.37 49.49
CA ASP A 312 18.60 -31.16 48.65
C ASP A 312 17.83 -32.27 47.91
N ASP A 313 16.88 -32.96 48.57
CA ASP A 313 16.03 -33.97 47.94
C ASP A 313 15.11 -33.39 46.86
N VAL A 314 14.54 -32.19 47.11
CA VAL A 314 13.74 -31.49 46.11
C VAL A 314 14.60 -31.07 44.93
N LEU A 315 15.80 -30.54 45.17
CA LEU A 315 16.71 -30.16 44.09
C LEU A 315 17.10 -31.37 43.24
N LYS A 316 17.44 -32.49 43.88
CA LYS A 316 17.72 -33.76 43.20
C LYS A 316 16.54 -34.23 42.36
N SER A 317 15.32 -34.14 42.90
CA SER A 317 14.11 -34.47 42.14
C SER A 317 13.89 -33.58 40.92
N ILE A 318 14.28 -32.30 40.97
CA ILE A 318 14.21 -31.41 39.82
C ILE A 318 15.21 -31.86 38.75
N GLN A 319 16.42 -32.24 39.15
CA GLN A 319 17.48 -32.70 38.24
C GLN A 319 17.19 -34.08 37.61
N GLU A 320 16.52 -34.97 38.34
CA GLU A 320 16.18 -36.31 37.84
C GLU A 320 14.89 -36.35 37.02
N ASN A 321 14.09 -35.28 37.02
CA ASN A 321 12.81 -35.25 36.32
C ASN A 321 12.97 -34.97 34.82
N SER A 322 12.56 -35.90 33.97
CA SER A 322 12.62 -35.75 32.51
C SER A 322 11.76 -34.61 31.94
N ALA A 323 10.82 -34.06 32.72
CA ALA A 323 9.97 -32.94 32.32
C ALA A 323 10.57 -31.56 32.67
N THR A 324 11.76 -31.49 33.25
CA THR A 324 12.46 -30.24 33.56
C THR A 324 13.60 -29.99 32.56
N MET A 325 14.04 -28.73 32.47
CA MET A 325 15.18 -28.30 31.65
C MET A 325 15.96 -27.22 32.42
N ASN A 326 17.19 -26.94 31.99
CA ASN A 326 18.04 -25.89 32.55
C ASN A 326 18.28 -26.10 34.05
N GLU A 327 18.73 -27.31 34.38
CA GLU A 327 18.99 -27.79 35.73
C GLU A 327 19.99 -26.90 36.48
N ASP A 328 21.03 -26.40 35.79
CA ASP A 328 22.03 -25.49 36.36
C ASP A 328 21.43 -24.17 36.89
N SER A 329 20.35 -23.71 36.26
CA SER A 329 19.62 -22.49 36.68
C SER A 329 18.43 -22.80 37.59
N SER A 330 18.12 -24.08 37.80
CA SER A 330 17.06 -24.52 38.70
C SER A 330 17.61 -24.62 40.12
N TRP A 331 16.83 -24.21 41.11
CA TRP A 331 17.32 -24.13 42.49
C TRP A 331 16.18 -24.30 43.50
N CYS A 332 16.54 -24.86 44.66
CA CYS A 332 15.73 -24.90 45.87
C CYS A 332 16.60 -24.32 46.99
N ARG A 333 16.17 -23.24 47.64
CA ARG A 333 16.96 -22.52 48.66
C ARG A 333 16.06 -21.95 49.73
N VAL A 334 16.56 -21.89 50.96
CA VAL A 334 15.95 -21.06 52.01
C VAL A 334 16.12 -19.60 51.57
N SER A 335 15.00 -18.93 51.31
CA SER A 335 14.96 -17.55 50.81
C SER A 335 14.84 -16.52 51.91
N ASP A 336 14.09 -16.85 52.97
CA ASP A 336 13.85 -15.94 54.09
C ASP A 336 13.48 -16.71 55.37
N ILE A 337 13.58 -16.04 56.51
CA ILE A 337 13.05 -16.50 57.78
C ILE A 337 12.10 -15.41 58.28
N SER A 338 10.80 -15.65 58.16
CA SER A 338 9.76 -14.72 58.57
C SER A 338 9.53 -14.78 60.09
N ALA A 339 8.65 -13.91 60.61
CA ALA A 339 8.28 -13.94 62.03
C ALA A 339 7.62 -15.27 62.46
N THR A 340 7.12 -16.06 61.51
CA THR A 340 6.31 -17.24 61.78
C THR A 340 6.66 -18.46 60.94
N SER A 341 7.54 -18.35 59.94
CA SER A 341 7.88 -19.44 59.03
C SER A 341 9.33 -19.40 58.57
N VAL A 342 9.86 -20.57 58.21
CA VAL A 342 11.06 -20.69 57.37
C VAL A 342 10.60 -20.82 55.92
N ASP A 343 11.04 -19.92 55.06
CA ASP A 343 10.57 -19.81 53.69
C ASP A 343 11.58 -20.44 52.72
N VAL A 344 11.16 -21.48 52.02
CA VAL A 344 11.96 -22.20 51.02
C VAL A 344 11.41 -21.87 49.64
N SER A 345 12.21 -21.16 48.85
CA SER A 345 11.88 -20.85 47.47
C SER A 345 12.39 -21.92 46.52
N ILE A 346 11.55 -22.26 45.54
CA ILE A 346 11.83 -23.23 44.48
C ILE A 346 11.67 -22.53 43.14
N ASN A 347 12.67 -22.68 42.27
CA ASN A 347 12.67 -22.21 40.90
C ASN A 347 13.08 -23.35 39.97
N LEU A 348 12.25 -23.64 38.98
CA LEU A 348 12.56 -24.65 37.96
C LEU A 348 11.99 -24.23 36.60
N TYR A 349 12.46 -24.87 35.55
CA TYR A 349 11.98 -24.67 34.19
C TYR A 349 11.41 -25.97 33.64
N TRP A 350 10.14 -25.97 33.26
CA TRP A 350 9.48 -27.10 32.62
C TRP A 350 9.82 -27.16 31.13
N ASP A 351 10.10 -28.36 30.64
CA ASP A 351 10.17 -28.70 29.22
C ASP A 351 8.83 -29.31 28.76
N VAL A 352 7.80 -28.49 28.75
CA VAL A 352 6.44 -28.90 28.36
C VAL A 352 5.89 -27.93 27.32
N GLN A 353 5.21 -28.48 26.30
CA GLN A 353 4.71 -27.67 25.18
C GLN A 353 3.44 -26.91 25.57
N GLY A 354 2.49 -27.56 26.25
CA GLY A 354 1.17 -27.01 26.54
C GLY A 354 0.98 -26.51 27.98
N GLY A 355 -0.01 -25.63 28.17
CA GLY A 355 -0.46 -25.22 29.50
C GLY A 355 -1.27 -26.29 30.24
N ALA A 356 -1.77 -27.32 29.55
CA ALA A 356 -2.39 -28.49 30.19
C ALA A 356 -1.31 -29.38 30.83
N ASP A 357 -0.26 -29.70 30.08
CA ASP A 357 0.87 -30.51 30.55
C ASP A 357 1.60 -29.82 31.71
N GLU A 358 1.82 -28.51 31.61
CA GLU A 358 2.37 -27.72 32.72
C GLU A 358 1.56 -27.85 34.01
N ARG A 359 0.22 -27.80 33.91
CA ARG A 359 -0.66 -27.97 35.08
C ARG A 359 -0.56 -29.38 35.67
N ALA A 360 -0.51 -30.41 34.82
CA ALA A 360 -0.41 -31.79 35.26
C ALA A 360 0.94 -32.09 35.92
N GLU A 361 2.06 -31.65 35.33
CA GLU A 361 3.40 -31.85 35.91
C GLU A 361 3.58 -31.05 37.19
N LYS A 362 3.05 -29.82 37.24
CA LYS A 362 3.03 -29.01 38.46
C LYS A 362 2.25 -29.69 39.59
N GLU A 363 1.09 -30.28 39.29
CA GLU A 363 0.30 -31.02 40.30
C GLU A 363 1.09 -32.21 40.85
N LYS A 364 1.63 -33.06 39.97
CA LYS A 364 2.46 -34.22 40.37
C LYS A 364 3.63 -33.79 41.24
N PHE A 365 4.33 -32.73 40.84
CA PHE A 365 5.50 -32.22 41.54
C PHE A 365 5.14 -31.64 42.92
N LEU A 366 4.05 -30.88 43.02
CA LEU A 366 3.57 -30.36 44.31
C LEU A 366 3.20 -31.48 45.29
N LEU A 367 2.50 -32.52 44.82
CA LEU A 367 2.15 -33.67 45.64
C LEU A 367 3.41 -34.45 46.10
N TYR A 368 4.40 -34.55 45.23
CA TYR A 368 5.67 -35.20 45.55
C TYR A 368 6.48 -34.41 46.59
N ILE A 369 6.58 -33.08 46.44
CA ILE A 369 7.17 -32.19 47.45
C ILE A 369 6.47 -32.36 48.81
N MET A 370 5.14 -32.44 48.82
CA MET A 370 4.40 -32.65 50.06
C MET A 370 4.76 -33.98 50.73
N GLN A 371 5.05 -35.03 49.95
CA GLN A 371 5.48 -36.32 50.48
C GLN A 371 6.91 -36.22 51.07
N ILE A 372 7.85 -35.62 50.34
CA ILE A 372 9.23 -35.39 50.85
C ILE A 372 9.20 -34.62 52.17
N ALA A 373 8.39 -33.55 52.26
CA ALA A 373 8.24 -32.78 53.49
C ALA A 373 7.78 -33.65 54.68
N ARG A 374 6.79 -34.54 54.45
CA ARG A 374 6.31 -35.47 55.49
C ARG A 374 7.37 -36.50 55.90
N ASP A 375 8.14 -37.01 54.94
CA ASP A 375 9.17 -38.02 55.20
C ASP A 375 10.31 -37.44 56.07
N HIS A 376 10.62 -36.16 55.90
CA HIS A 376 11.53 -35.42 56.79
C HIS A 376 10.87 -34.97 58.11
N GLY A 377 9.56 -35.14 58.26
CA GLY A 377 8.80 -34.67 59.42
C GLY A 377 8.78 -33.15 59.54
N LEU A 378 8.72 -32.45 58.40
CA LEU A 378 8.49 -31.02 58.32
C LEU A 378 6.99 -30.75 58.23
N GLU A 379 6.53 -29.74 58.97
CA GLU A 379 5.16 -29.28 58.93
C GLU A 379 5.08 -27.97 58.16
N PHE A 380 4.15 -27.90 57.20
CA PHE A 380 3.83 -26.66 56.53
C PHE A 380 3.21 -25.69 57.53
N TYR A 381 3.59 -24.42 57.42
CA TYR A 381 3.08 -23.36 58.29
C TYR A 381 1.55 -23.29 58.24
N ASP A 382 0.92 -23.39 59.40
CA ASP A 382 -0.51 -23.16 59.61
C ASP A 382 -0.71 -22.03 60.62
N ASN A 383 -1.41 -20.97 60.19
CA ASN A 383 -1.69 -19.80 61.00
C ASN A 383 -2.56 -20.13 62.24
N ARG A 384 -3.29 -21.26 62.26
CA ARG A 384 -4.23 -21.62 63.34
C ARG A 384 -3.56 -22.28 64.54
N ILE A 385 -2.44 -22.98 64.35
CA ILE A 385 -1.83 -23.85 65.37
C ILE A 385 -1.24 -23.05 66.54
N ARG A 386 -0.96 -21.75 66.35
CA ARG A 386 -0.43 -20.88 67.41
C ARG A 386 -1.47 -20.31 68.39
N GLN A 387 -2.78 -20.43 68.16
CA GLN A 387 -3.75 -19.97 69.17
C GLN A 387 -3.83 -20.88 70.41
N GLN A 388 -3.10 -22.00 70.45
CA GLN A 388 -3.21 -23.01 71.51
C GLN A 388 -1.88 -23.44 72.16
N ARG A 389 -0.76 -22.75 71.92
CA ARG A 389 0.53 -23.07 72.56
C ARG A 389 1.01 -21.96 73.49
#